data_AF-A0A958WCX3-F1
#
_entry.id   AF-A0A958WCX3-F1
#
_cell.length_a   1.000
_cell.length_b   1.000
_cell.length_c   1.000
_cell.angle_alpha   90.00
_cell.angle_beta   90.00
_cell.angle_gamma   90.00
#
_symmetry.space_group_name_H-M   'P 1'
#
loop_
_entity.id
_entity.type
_entity.pdbx_description
1 polymer ?
#
loop_
_entity_poly.entity_id
_entity_poly.type
_entity_poly.pdbx_seq_one_letter_code
_entity_poly.pdbx_strand_id
1 'polypeptide(L)'
;MKRFAIWFLKILIGLLVLLASLYVILYFAYSGTYTVQKTVAQNPSIPHITVNNATFHAETFGSDTNPVVIVLHGGPVMITGIFWI
;
A
#
# COMPACT_ATOMS: atom_id res chain seq x y z
N MET A 1 -7.39 15.69 -47.37
CA MET A 1 -7.67 16.13 -45.98
C MET A 1 -8.78 15.33 -45.29
N LYS A 2 -10.02 15.24 -45.82
CA LYS A 2 -11.13 14.52 -45.15
C LYS A 2 -10.90 13.02 -44.90
N ARG A 3 -10.32 12.29 -45.88
CA ARG A 3 -9.99 10.86 -45.72
C ARG A 3 -8.95 10.63 -44.62
N PHE A 4 -7.93 11.49 -44.55
CA PHE A 4 -6.92 11.46 -43.50
C PHE A 4 -7.52 11.71 -42.11
N ALA A 5 -8.40 12.71 -41.98
CA ALA A 5 -9.10 12.99 -40.72
C ALA A 5 -9.97 11.80 -40.24
N ILE A 6 -10.63 11.09 -41.16
CA ILE A 6 -11.42 9.89 -40.83
C ILE A 6 -10.53 8.76 -40.31
N TRP A 7 -9.38 8.50 -40.96
CA TRP A 7 -8.43 7.49 -40.50
C TRP A 7 -7.83 7.85 -39.14
N PHE A 8 -7.45 9.10 -38.96
CA PHE A 8 -6.96 9.61 -37.68
C PHE A 8 -7.99 9.42 -36.56
N LEU A 9 -9.25 9.77 -36.81
CA LEU A 9 -10.33 9.60 -35.84
C LEU A 9 -10.59 8.12 -35.49
N LYS A 10 -10.53 7.21 -36.47
CA LYS A 10 -10.67 5.76 -36.22
C LYS A 10 -9.55 5.22 -35.34
N ILE A 11 -8.31 5.65 -35.58
CA ILE A 11 -7.16 5.26 -34.75
C ILE A 11 -7.34 5.77 -33.32
N LEU A 12 -7.76 7.04 -33.17
CA LEU A 12 -8.00 7.64 -31.85
C LEU A 12 -9.09 6.88 -31.08
N ILE A 13 -10.22 6.57 -31.73
CA ILE A 13 -11.30 5.78 -31.13
C ILE A 13 -10.80 4.38 -30.76
N GLY A 14 -10.06 3.71 -31.65
CA GLY A 14 -9.49 2.39 -31.38
C GLY A 14 -8.57 2.39 -30.16
N LEU A 15 -7.72 3.41 -30.01
CA LEU A 15 -6.83 3.57 -28.87
C LEU A 15 -7.59 3.83 -27.57
N LEU A 16 -8.64 4.65 -27.61
CA LEU A 16 -9.50 4.89 -26.44
C LEU A 16 -10.23 3.62 -25.99
N VAL A 17 -10.77 2.84 -26.94
CA VAL A 17 -11.41 1.55 -26.64
C VAL A 17 -10.40 0.59 -26.03
N LEU A 18 -9.19 0.49 -26.59
CA LEU A 18 -8.13 -0.36 -26.06
C LEU A 18 -7.75 0.01 -24.62
N LEU A 19 -7.55 1.30 -24.33
CA LEU A 19 -7.23 1.77 -22.99
C LEU A 19 -8.37 1.53 -22.00
N ALA A 20 -9.62 1.74 -22.42
CA ALA A 20 -10.78 1.46 -21.59
C ALA A 20 -10.91 -0.05 -21.29
N SER A 21 -10.70 -0.91 -22.29
CA SER A 21 -10.69 -2.36 -22.10
C SER A 21 -9.56 -2.79 -21.16
N LEU A 22 -8.35 -2.26 -21.33
CA LEU A 22 -7.22 -2.54 -20.44
C LEU A 22 -7.52 -2.11 -19.00
N TYR A 23 -8.08 -0.92 -18.80
CA TYR A 23 -8.49 -0.44 -17.48
C TYR A 23 -9.50 -1.38 -16.83
N VAL A 24 -10.55 -1.78 -17.56
CA VAL A 24 -11.58 -2.70 -17.03
C VAL A 24 -10.97 -4.04 -16.64
N ILE A 25 -10.09 -4.60 -17.47
CA ILE A 25 -9.39 -5.86 -17.17
C ILE A 25 -8.56 -5.73 -15.90
N LEU A 26 -7.74 -4.67 -15.80
CA LEU A 26 -6.91 -4.44 -14.63
C LEU A 26 -7.75 -4.18 -13.37
N TYR A 27 -8.83 -3.42 -13.49
CA TYR A 27 -9.74 -3.18 -12.38
C TYR A 27 -10.27 -4.49 -11.82
N PHE A 28 -10.78 -5.40 -12.65
CA PHE A 28 -11.29 -6.68 -12.16
C PHE A 28 -10.19 -7.63 -11.69
N ALA A 29 -9.00 -7.61 -12.32
CA ALA A 29 -7.87 -8.43 -11.92
C ALA A 29 -7.30 -8.03 -10.55
N TYR A 30 -7.35 -6.75 -10.20
CA TYR A 30 -6.83 -6.20 -8.95
C TYR A 30 -7.91 -5.71 -7.98
N SER A 31 -9.19 -5.80 -8.33
CA SER A 31 -10.28 -5.56 -7.39
C SER A 31 -10.37 -6.73 -6.44
N GLY A 32 -10.36 -6.47 -5.15
CA GLY A 32 -10.54 -7.52 -4.16
C GLY A 32 -10.43 -6.99 -2.74
N THR A 33 -10.77 -7.86 -1.80
CA THR A 33 -10.53 -7.61 -0.39
C THR A 33 -9.13 -8.08 -0.05
N TYR A 34 -8.28 -7.15 0.36
CA TYR A 34 -6.94 -7.47 0.86
C TYR A 34 -7.02 -7.67 2.37
N THR A 35 -6.54 -8.82 2.86
CA THR A 35 -6.38 -9.02 4.29
C THR A 35 -5.12 -8.31 4.75
N VAL A 36 -5.30 -7.22 5.50
CA VAL A 36 -4.22 -6.61 6.27
C VAL A 36 -4.05 -7.37 7.59
N GLN A 37 -2.81 -7.46 8.09
CA GLN A 37 -2.56 -8.01 9.41
C GLN A 37 -3.31 -7.21 10.47
N LYS A 38 -3.74 -7.90 11.53
CA LYS A 38 -4.40 -7.24 12.67
C LYS A 38 -3.43 -6.24 13.28
N THR A 39 -3.89 -5.03 13.55
CA THR A 39 -3.14 -4.05 14.35
C THR A 39 -3.34 -4.35 15.84
N VAL A 40 -2.60 -3.67 16.71
CA VAL A 40 -2.77 -3.78 18.17
C VAL A 40 -4.21 -3.54 18.64
N ALA A 41 -4.99 -2.73 17.91
CA ALA A 41 -6.39 -2.49 18.21
C ALA A 41 -7.29 -3.73 18.03
N GLN A 42 -6.95 -4.64 17.10
CA GLN A 42 -7.70 -5.89 16.87
C GLN A 42 -7.03 -7.12 17.49
N ASN A 43 -5.74 -7.04 17.82
CA ASN A 43 -5.02 -8.12 18.49
C ASN A 43 -4.04 -7.57 19.54
N PRO A 44 -4.43 -7.56 20.83
CA PRO A 44 -3.58 -7.04 21.90
C PRO A 44 -2.39 -7.95 22.26
N SER A 45 -2.29 -9.15 21.67
CA SER A 45 -1.10 -10.01 21.86
C SER A 45 0.12 -9.53 21.07
N ILE A 46 -0.07 -8.60 20.13
CA ILE A 46 1.02 -7.96 19.38
C ILE A 46 1.82 -7.07 20.35
N PRO A 47 3.17 -7.05 20.29
CA PRO A 47 3.98 -6.16 21.12
C PRO A 47 3.55 -4.70 21.01
N HIS A 48 3.38 -4.06 22.15
CA HIS A 48 2.83 -2.71 22.22
C HIS A 48 3.28 -1.96 23.47
N ILE A 49 3.21 -0.64 23.39
CA ILE A 49 3.37 0.28 24.52
C ILE A 49 2.15 1.20 24.60
N THR A 50 1.79 1.63 25.81
CA THR A 50 0.75 2.63 26.02
C THR A 50 1.37 3.91 26.57
N VAL A 51 1.19 5.01 25.85
CA VAL A 51 1.69 6.35 26.21
C VAL A 51 0.53 7.32 26.15
N ASN A 52 0.26 8.05 27.23
CA ASN A 52 -0.84 9.03 27.31
C ASN A 52 -2.18 8.46 26.81
N ASN A 53 -2.55 7.26 27.26
CA ASN A 53 -3.78 6.54 26.89
C ASN A 53 -3.88 6.14 25.40
N ALA A 54 -2.82 6.30 24.61
CA ALA A 54 -2.74 5.80 23.24
C ALA A 54 -1.86 4.54 23.18
N THR A 55 -2.37 3.48 22.54
CA THR A 55 -1.65 2.22 22.37
C THR A 55 -0.99 2.16 20.99
N PHE A 56 0.32 1.93 20.98
CA PHE A 56 1.13 1.83 19.76
C PHE A 56 1.75 0.45 19.67
N HIS A 57 1.81 -0.12 18.47
CA HIS A 57 2.69 -1.24 18.20
C HIS A 57 4.15 -0.77 18.35
N ALA A 58 4.93 -1.48 19.16
CA ALA A 58 6.34 -1.18 19.37
C ALA A 58 7.08 -2.47 19.72
N GLU A 59 8.27 -2.64 19.14
CA GLU A 59 9.19 -3.72 19.44
C GLU A 59 10.58 -3.14 19.71
N THR A 60 11.29 -3.76 20.64
CA THR A 60 12.65 -3.38 21.05
C THR A 60 13.59 -4.52 20.81
N PHE A 61 14.82 -4.22 20.39
CA PHE A 61 15.80 -5.23 20.05
C PHE A 61 17.21 -4.78 20.44
N GLY A 62 18.12 -5.73 20.58
CA GLY A 62 19.48 -5.47 21.05
C GLY A 62 19.59 -5.41 22.58
N SER A 63 20.74 -4.97 23.08
CA SER A 63 20.99 -4.80 24.52
C SER A 63 20.41 -3.48 25.02
N ASP A 64 19.85 -3.53 26.22
CA ASP A 64 19.38 -2.39 27.04
C ASP A 64 20.50 -1.44 27.49
N THR A 65 21.76 -1.81 27.35
CA THR A 65 22.93 -0.97 27.67
C THR A 65 23.42 -0.12 26.49
N ASN A 66 22.91 -0.38 25.28
CA ASN A 66 23.28 0.37 24.09
C ASN A 66 22.51 1.71 23.98
N PRO A 67 23.04 2.71 23.26
CA PRO A 67 22.29 3.91 22.94
C PRO A 67 20.97 3.58 22.21
N VAL A 68 19.89 4.26 22.61
CA VAL A 68 18.55 4.04 22.03
C VAL A 68 18.40 4.81 20.72
N VAL A 69 17.92 4.13 19.68
CA VAL A 69 17.48 4.74 18.42
C VAL A 69 15.99 4.44 18.23
N ILE A 70 15.19 5.48 17.97
CA ILE A 70 13.75 5.35 17.71
C ILE A 70 13.50 5.53 16.22
N VAL A 71 12.92 4.52 15.58
CA VAL A 71 12.55 4.55 14.16
C VAL A 71 11.05 4.78 14.04
N LEU A 72 10.67 5.88 13.41
CA LEU A 72 9.28 6.20 13.07
C LEU A 72 9.09 6.07 11.56
N HIS A 73 8.17 5.20 11.13
CA HIS A 73 7.82 5.05 9.73
C HIS A 73 6.51 5.79 9.39
N GLY A 74 6.31 6.09 8.10
CA GLY A 74 5.05 6.64 7.59
C GLY A 74 4.22 5.61 6.80
N GLY A 75 3.00 5.98 6.44
CA GLY A 75 2.17 5.29 5.43
C GLY A 75 1.61 3.92 5.84
N PRO A 76 0.80 3.30 4.96
CA PRO A 76 0.18 2.00 5.23
C PRO A 76 1.24 0.90 5.08
N VAL A 77 2.11 0.77 6.09
CA VAL A 77 3.06 -0.32 6.19
C VAL A 77 2.67 -1.23 7.36
N MET A 78 2.51 -2.49 6.98
CA MET A 78 2.50 -3.64 7.87
C MET A 78 3.97 -3.90 8.24
N ILE A 79 4.41 -3.53 9.44
CA ILE A 79 5.71 -3.98 9.95
C ILE A 79 5.57 -5.44 10.36
N THR A 80 5.64 -6.31 9.37
CA THR A 80 6.10 -7.68 9.55
C THR A 80 7.38 -7.80 8.74
N GLY A 81 8.53 -7.47 9.35
CA GLY A 81 9.83 -7.97 8.88
C GLY A 81 10.79 -7.03 8.15
N ILE A 82 10.75 -5.70 8.32
CA ILE A 82 11.86 -4.84 7.86
C ILE A 82 12.62 -4.28 9.06
N PHE A 83 13.46 -5.16 9.58
CA PHE A 83 14.75 -4.77 10.14
C PHE A 83 15.68 -4.46 8.98
N TRP A 84 15.99 -3.19 8.78
CA TRP A 84 17.25 -2.75 8.15
C TRP A 84 17.54 -1.34 8.67
N ILE A 85 18.02 -1.25 9.93
CA ILE A 85 19.32 -0.67 10.32
C ILE A 85 19.75 -1.37 11.61
#